data_AF-A0A8H7UZC5-F1
#
_entry.id   AF-A0A8H7UZC5-F1
#
_cell.length_a   1.000
_cell.length_b   1.000
_cell.length_c   1.000
_cell.angle_alpha   90.00
_cell.angle_beta   90.00
_cell.angle_gamma   90.00
#
_symmetry.space_group_name_H-M   'P 1'
#
loop_
_entity.id
_entity.type
_entity.pdbx_description
1 polymer ?
#
loop_
_entity_poly.entity_id
_entity_poly.type
_entity_poly.pdbx_seq_one_letter_code
_entity_poly.pdbx_strand_id
1 'polypeptide(L)'
;MLLIGLLTLEEDGHGNAVDEHGNEPVEMEVDMDGYPLADTVDFDSYMELKLPEKPEASIKANRMVSTAASGPVSYYKKHGDDVKGHFFYMVYEEGLTAGKAGKQLGIACRTAYD
;
A
#
# COMPACT_ATOMS: atom_id res chain seq x y z
N MET A 1 -20.22 22.76 13.36
CA MET A 1 -19.20 22.06 14.16
C MET A 1 -17.94 22.06 13.32
N LEU A 2 -17.00 22.97 13.59
CA LEU A 2 -15.77 23.10 12.79
C LEU A 2 -14.87 21.92 13.16
N LEU A 3 -14.63 21.03 12.20
CA LEU A 3 -13.69 19.93 12.36
C LEU A 3 -12.28 20.49 12.14
N ILE A 4 -11.69 21.01 13.21
CA ILE A 4 -10.29 21.41 13.23
C ILE A 4 -9.50 20.11 12.99
N GLY A 5 -8.78 20.02 11.88
CA GLY A 5 -7.87 18.90 11.63
C GLY A 5 -6.96 18.71 12.85
N LEU A 6 -6.57 17.46 13.14
CA LEU A 6 -5.73 17.06 14.28
C LEU A 6 -4.33 17.71 14.24
N LEU A 7 -4.28 19.03 14.41
CA LEU A 7 -3.12 19.82 14.76
C LEU A 7 -3.23 20.01 16.27
N THR A 8 -2.28 19.46 17.00
CA THR A 8 -2.17 19.67 18.45
C THR A 8 -1.83 21.14 18.67
N LEU A 9 -2.81 21.92 19.12
CA LEU A 9 -2.63 23.32 19.49
C LEU A 9 -2.19 23.41 20.95
N GLU A 10 -1.13 24.17 21.20
CA GLU A 10 -0.62 24.54 22.53
C GLU A 10 -0.89 26.03 22.80
N GLU A 11 -1.04 26.42 24.07
CA GLU A 11 -1.25 27.82 24.44
C GLU A 11 0.09 28.53 24.70
N ASP A 12 0.32 29.67 24.05
CA ASP A 12 1.60 30.43 24.11
C ASP A 12 1.81 31.26 25.40
N GLY A 13 0.94 31.07 26.41
CA GLY A 13 0.94 31.83 27.66
C GLY A 13 0.48 33.29 27.53
N HIS A 14 0.12 33.74 26.32
CA HIS A 14 -0.50 35.04 26.04
C HIS A 14 -1.97 34.90 25.63
N GLY A 15 -2.50 33.67 25.69
CA GLY A 15 -3.87 33.33 25.34
C GLY A 15 -4.07 33.02 23.86
N ASN A 16 -3.00 32.87 23.07
CA ASN A 16 -3.10 32.46 21.67
C ASN A 16 -2.84 30.95 21.55
N ALA A 17 -3.62 30.30 20.69
CA ALA A 17 -3.37 28.92 20.29
C ALA A 17 -2.30 28.90 19.20
N VAL A 18 -1.25 28.09 19.38
CA VAL A 18 -0.16 27.93 18.41
C VAL A 18 0.06 26.45 18.10
N ASP A 19 0.59 26.16 16.91
CA ASP A 19 1.02 24.81 16.57
C ASP A 19 2.36 24.43 17.25
N GLU A 20 2.81 23.20 17.05
CA GLU A 20 4.08 22.67 17.60
C GLU A 20 5.34 23.43 17.13
N HIS A 21 5.20 24.29 16.12
CA HIS A 21 6.25 25.13 15.57
C HIS A 21 6.09 26.61 15.98
N GLY A 22 5.10 26.93 16.82
CA GLY A 22 4.81 28.29 17.29
C GLY A 22 4.09 29.16 16.26
N ASN A 23 3.52 28.58 15.20
CA ASN A 23 2.72 29.33 14.22
C ASN A 23 1.27 29.41 14.67
N GLU A 24 0.59 30.47 14.22
CA GLU A 24 -0.84 30.62 14.42
C GLU A 24 -1.63 29.52 13.68
N PRO A 25 -2.81 29.12 14.20
CA PRO A 25 -3.60 28.07 13.61
C PRO A 25 -4.14 28.56 12.27
N VAL A 26 -3.95 27.77 11.20
CA VAL A 26 -4.58 28.07 9.92
C VAL A 26 -6.05 27.68 10.00
N GLU A 27 -6.94 28.66 9.93
CA GLU A 27 -8.37 28.42 9.76
C GLU A 27 -8.62 27.83 8.36
N MET A 28 -9.13 26.60 8.31
CA MET A 28 -9.52 25.96 7.06
C MET A 28 -11.05 25.95 6.94
N GLU A 29 -11.56 26.66 5.94
CA GLU A 29 -12.96 26.55 5.54
C GLU A 29 -13.15 25.23 4.78
N VAL A 30 -13.85 24.28 5.39
CA VAL A 30 -14.27 23.05 4.71
C VAL A 30 -15.59 23.33 4.02
N ASP A 31 -15.58 23.28 2.69
CA ASP A 31 -16.81 23.33 1.89
C ASP A 31 -17.65 22.08 2.15
N MET A 32 -18.76 22.26 2.88
CA MET A 32 -19.70 21.18 3.22
C MET A 32 -20.47 20.70 1.98
N ASP A 33 -20.60 21.52 0.94
CA ASP A 33 -21.36 21.18 -0.28
C ASP A 33 -20.55 20.29 -1.24
N GLY A 34 -19.21 20.33 -1.16
CA GLY A 34 -18.31 19.48 -1.96
C GLY A 34 -18.25 18.02 -1.50
N TYR A 35 -18.65 17.74 -0.26
CA TYR A 35 -18.63 16.40 0.34
C TYR A 35 -19.86 16.19 1.23
N PRO A 36 -21.06 16.02 0.64
CA PRO A 36 -22.25 15.72 1.41
C PRO A 36 -22.07 14.38 2.14
N LEU A 37 -21.85 14.44 3.46
CA LEU A 37 -21.77 13.27 4.34
C LEU A 37 -23.11 12.50 4.45
N ALA A 38 -24.16 13.01 3.79
CA ALA A 38 -25.48 12.41 3.72
C ALA A 38 -25.48 11.06 2.97
N ASP A 39 -24.51 10.84 2.08
CA ASP A 39 -24.40 9.61 1.28
C ASP A 39 -23.43 8.61 1.92
N THR A 40 -23.50 8.46 3.24
CA THR A 40 -22.80 7.36 3.91
C THR A 40 -23.57 6.07 3.64
N VAL A 41 -23.02 5.22 2.78
CA VAL A 41 -23.51 3.87 2.56
C VAL A 41 -23.21 3.01 3.79
N ASP A 42 -24.24 2.37 4.33
CA ASP A 42 -24.08 1.39 5.39
C ASP A 42 -23.14 0.27 4.93
N PHE A 43 -22.39 -0.31 5.88
CA PHE A 43 -21.44 -1.37 5.59
C PHE A 43 -22.10 -2.54 4.84
N ASP A 44 -23.34 -2.87 5.20
CA ASP A 44 -24.11 -3.92 4.55
C ASP A 44 -24.46 -3.56 3.10
N SER A 45 -24.80 -2.29 2.82
CA SER A 45 -25.06 -1.81 1.46
C SER A 45 -23.79 -1.79 0.58
N TYR A 46 -22.62 -1.56 1.17
CA TYR A 46 -21.34 -1.64 0.44
C TYR A 46 -21.03 -3.06 -0.04
N MET A 47 -21.37 -4.08 0.75
CA MET A 47 -21.13 -5.49 0.39
C MET A 47 -21.94 -5.93 -0.82
N GLU A 48 -23.15 -5.39 -0.99
CA GLU A 48 -24.03 -5.67 -2.14
C GLU A 48 -23.58 -4.95 -3.43
N LEU A 49 -22.86 -3.84 -3.30
CA LEU A 49 -22.31 -3.08 -4.44
C LEU A 49 -20.98 -3.61 -4.95
N LYS A 50 -20.44 -4.67 -4.33
CA LYS A 50 -19.22 -5.33 -4.82
C LYS A 50 -19.51 -5.92 -6.21
N LEU A 51 -18.89 -5.33 -7.23
CA LEU A 51 -18.97 -5.86 -8.59
C LEU A 51 -18.50 -7.33 -8.59
N PRO A 52 -19.23 -8.23 -9.26
CA PRO A 52 -18.87 -9.64 -9.31
C PRO A 52 -17.47 -9.79 -9.90
N GLU A 53 -16.62 -10.55 -9.20
CA GLU A 53 -15.26 -10.84 -9.66
C GLU A 53 -15.34 -11.52 -11.04
N LYS A 54 -14.67 -10.94 -12.04
CA LYS A 54 -14.63 -11.51 -13.40
C LYS A 54 -14.03 -12.91 -13.33
N PRO A 55 -14.59 -13.91 -14.02
CA PRO A 55 -13.99 -15.24 -14.06
C PRO A 55 -12.60 -15.16 -14.71
N GLU A 56 -11.60 -15.73 -14.05
CA GLU A 56 -10.24 -15.82 -14.58
C GLU A 56 -10.28 -16.57 -15.92
N ALA A 57 -9.97 -15.85 -17.00
CA ALA A 57 -9.80 -16.47 -18.30
C ALA A 57 -8.57 -17.38 -18.25
N SER A 58 -8.77 -18.69 -18.22
CA SER A 58 -7.70 -19.66 -18.36
C SER A 58 -7.10 -19.57 -19.78
N ILE A 59 -6.01 -18.82 -19.93
CA ILE A 59 -5.29 -18.75 -21.22
C ILE A 59 -4.52 -20.06 -21.41
N LYS A 60 -5.09 -20.99 -22.17
CA LYS A 60 -4.32 -22.04 -22.87
C LYS A 60 -4.09 -21.55 -24.31
N ALA A 61 -2.86 -21.16 -24.64
CA ALA A 61 -2.46 -21.03 -26.04
C ALA A 61 -0.98 -21.34 -26.22
N ASN A 62 -0.74 -22.29 -27.11
CA ASN A 62 0.51 -22.95 -27.42
C ASN A 62 1.30 -22.14 -28.48
N ARG A 63 2.57 -21.85 -28.18
CA ARG A 63 3.77 -21.69 -29.04
C ARG A 63 3.59 -21.26 -30.51
N MET A 64 4.23 -20.13 -30.88
CA MET A 64 4.99 -20.05 -32.12
C MET A 64 6.25 -19.17 -31.97
N VAL A 65 7.31 -19.65 -32.61
CA VAL A 65 8.74 -19.36 -32.40
C VAL A 65 9.15 -18.01 -33.00
N SER A 66 9.97 -17.26 -32.26
CA SER A 66 10.94 -16.32 -32.84
C SER A 66 12.33 -16.62 -32.30
N THR A 67 13.20 -17.05 -33.21
CA THR A 67 14.61 -17.36 -33.01
C THR A 67 15.41 -16.07 -32.76
N ALA A 68 16.03 -15.94 -31.59
CA ALA A 68 17.21 -15.10 -31.39
C ALA A 68 18.02 -15.63 -30.20
N ALA A 69 19.26 -16.04 -30.47
CA ALA A 69 20.36 -16.31 -29.55
C ALA A 69 20.01 -16.98 -28.20
N SER A 70 20.15 -18.30 -28.15
CA SER A 70 20.12 -19.12 -26.93
C SER A 70 21.33 -18.81 -26.02
N GLY A 71 21.26 -17.71 -25.27
CA GLY A 71 21.88 -17.67 -23.94
C GLY A 71 21.20 -18.71 -23.03
N PRO A 72 21.85 -19.17 -21.94
CA PRO A 72 21.24 -20.15 -21.06
C PRO A 72 19.88 -19.61 -20.60
N VAL A 73 18.82 -20.36 -20.88
CA VAL A 73 17.46 -20.05 -20.43
C VAL A 73 17.53 -19.96 -18.91
N SER A 74 17.53 -18.73 -18.39
CA SER A 74 17.48 -18.48 -16.95
C SER A 74 16.09 -18.87 -16.49
N TYR A 75 15.95 -20.12 -16.04
CA TYR A 75 14.76 -20.55 -15.33
C TYR A 75 14.66 -19.71 -14.06
N TYR A 76 13.83 -18.67 -14.09
CA TYR A 76 13.50 -17.90 -12.90
C TYR A 76 12.95 -18.88 -11.86
N LYS A 77 13.60 -18.95 -10.70
CA LYS A 77 13.08 -19.72 -9.57
C LYS A 77 11.79 -19.02 -9.13
N LYS A 78 10.66 -19.66 -9.40
CA LYS A 78 9.37 -19.19 -8.89
C LYS A 78 9.31 -19.53 -7.41
N HIS A 79 9.12 -18.51 -6.59
CA HIS A 79 8.80 -18.68 -5.17
C HIS A 79 7.27 -18.75 -5.04
N GLY A 80 6.77 -19.64 -4.18
CA GLY A 80 5.35 -19.68 -3.84
C GLY A 80 4.93 -18.47 -3.01
N ASP A 81 3.63 -18.18 -2.98
CA ASP A 81 3.10 -17.01 -2.25
C ASP A 81 3.42 -17.06 -0.74
N ASP A 82 3.50 -18.26 -0.15
CA ASP A 82 3.90 -18.45 1.24
C ASP A 82 5.31 -17.90 1.53
N VAL A 83 6.25 -18.13 0.62
CA VAL A 83 7.64 -17.65 0.74
C VAL A 83 7.69 -16.13 0.60
N LYS A 84 6.84 -15.58 -0.26
CA LYS A 84 6.73 -14.13 -0.50
C LYS A 84 6.12 -13.42 0.72
N GLY A 85 5.06 -13.97 1.30
CA GLY A 85 4.46 -13.47 2.53
C GLY A 85 5.45 -13.48 3.70
N HIS A 86 6.17 -14.60 3.86
CA HIS A 86 7.18 -14.71 4.91
C HIS A 86 8.36 -13.74 4.70
N PHE A 87 8.77 -13.50 3.45
CA PHE A 87 9.79 -12.51 3.11
C PHE A 87 9.37 -11.10 3.55
N PHE A 88 8.14 -10.68 3.24
CA PHE A 88 7.66 -9.36 3.63
C PHE A 88 7.48 -9.21 5.13
N TYR A 89 7.02 -10.25 5.82
CA TYR A 89 6.97 -10.27 7.28
C TYR A 89 8.35 -9.99 7.88
N MET A 90 9.39 -10.69 7.42
CA MET A 90 10.77 -10.46 7.88
C MET A 90 11.28 -9.04 7.60
N VAL A 91 10.89 -8.44 6.47
CA VAL A 91 11.35 -7.09 6.10
C VAL A 91 10.61 -6.00 6.87
N TYR A 92 9.29 -6.08 6.98
CA TYR A 92 8.47 -5.01 7.56
C TYR A 92 8.23 -5.16 9.06
N GLU A 93 8.00 -6.39 9.54
CA GLU A 93 7.70 -6.64 10.96
C GLU A 93 8.99 -6.84 11.76
N GLU A 94 9.94 -7.64 11.25
CA GLU A 94 11.21 -7.90 11.94
C GLU A 94 12.30 -6.85 11.61
N GLY A 95 12.05 -5.96 10.64
CA GLY A 95 12.99 -4.91 10.25
C GLY A 95 14.28 -5.44 9.60
N LEU A 96 14.27 -6.66 9.06
CA LEU A 96 15.43 -7.21 8.38
C LEU A 96 15.62 -6.54 7.02
N THR A 97 16.88 -6.31 6.67
CA THR A 97 17.22 -5.86 5.31
C THR A 97 16.81 -6.92 4.30
N ALA A 98 16.24 -6.52 3.16
CA ALA A 98 15.78 -7.42 2.09
C ALA A 98 16.81 -8.52 1.72
N GLY A 99 18.10 -8.19 1.66
CA GLY A 99 19.16 -9.19 1.43
C GLY A 99 19.32 -10.23 2.55
N LYS A 100 19.10 -9.87 3.82
CA LYS A 100 19.15 -10.81 4.96
C LYS A 100 17.94 -11.75 4.95
N ALA A 101 16.74 -11.19 4.76
CA ALA A 101 15.50 -11.97 4.64
C ALA A 101 15.56 -12.92 3.43
N GLY A 102 16.06 -12.42 2.29
CA GLY A 102 16.24 -13.22 1.08
C GLY A 102 17.21 -14.38 1.30
N LYS A 103 18.32 -14.16 2.02
CA LYS A 103 19.29 -15.20 2.35
C LYS A 103 18.70 -16.31 3.22
N GLN A 104 17.82 -15.97 4.17
CA GLN A 104 17.13 -16.95 5.02
C GLN A 104 16.15 -17.81 4.21
N LEU A 105 15.49 -17.23 3.20
CA LEU A 105 14.53 -17.91 2.34
C LEU A 105 15.13 -18.55 1.07
N GLY A 106 16.45 -18.45 0.89
CA GLY A 106 17.12 -18.95 -0.32
C GLY A 106 16.78 -18.17 -1.59
N ILE A 107 16.30 -16.92 -1.46
CA ILE A 107 16.07 -15.98 -2.54
C ILE A 107 17.41 -15.33 -2.91
N ALA A 108 17.69 -15.21 -4.21
CA ALA A 108 18.90 -14.53 -4.66
C ALA A 108 18.86 -13.07 -4.20
N CYS A 109 19.98 -12.52 -3.71
CA CYS A 109 20.02 -11.13 -3.23
C CYS A 109 19.49 -10.14 -4.27
N ARG A 110 19.78 -10.35 -5.56
CA ARG A 110 19.25 -9.49 -6.64
C ARG A 110 17.73 -9.51 -6.70
N THR A 111 17.11 -10.68 -6.55
CA THR A 111 15.65 -10.87 -6.53
C THR A 111 15.00 -10.33 -5.26
N ALA A 112 15.75 -10.21 -4.16
CA ALA A 112 15.24 -9.61 -2.93
C ALA A 112 15.10 -8.08 -3.02
N TYR A 113 15.80 -7.43 -3.97
CA TYR A 113 15.76 -5.98 -4.20
C TYR A 113 15.05 -5.59 -5.52
N ASP A 114 14.57 -6.57 -6.27
CA ASP A 114 13.82 -6.40 -7.52
C ASP A 114 12.32 -6.32 -7.20
#